data_AF-A0A9Q0NM87-F1
#
_entry.id   AF-A0A9Q0NM87-F1
#
_cell.length_a   1.000
_cell.length_b   1.000
_cell.length_c   1.000
_cell.angle_alpha   90.00
_cell.angle_beta   90.00
_cell.angle_gamma   90.00
#
_symmetry.space_group_name_H-M   'P 1'
#
loop_
_entity.id
_entity.type
_entity.pdbx_description
1 polymer ?
#
loop_
_entity_poly.entity_id
_entity_poly.type
_entity_poly.pdbx_seq_one_letter_code
_entity_poly.pdbx_strand_id
1 'polypeptide(L)'
;MDRTLIWVLPVLIFLILPKSSSEDENVRKALVQFMEKLSAGHGQNGQNRGWDISSDPCNSTWKGVDCLGSQNVKRIVLNKLNLTGIFDAAAVCTAKSLLVLSLKENNISGVIPDEIGNCKRLSHLYVGGSRFTGDIPDTISQLRSLKRLDVSNNNFSGELPDMSRIPGLLTFFAEKNQLSGAIPDFDFSYLQEFSVANNNFSGPIPDVKSKFGEDSFTVKNLLLDYKNKSKRETIKGVKKGRVVNESKEPSSNSSESRTGGNRSQYSITSAEAGTTSSSLVVLPSPVVKDLKFEDLLRAPAELLGRGKHGSSYKAMLDNATILAVKRMKDLGISAEEFKSRLQRIGQVKHPRVLPPVAFYCSGQEKLLDPRMVKYLTGEADSMLQRVLQRP
;
A
#
# COMPACT_ATOMS: atom_id res chain seq x y z
N MET A 1 -87.61 24.30 -34.78
CA MET A 1 -86.21 24.22 -35.24
C MET A 1 -85.39 25.01 -34.24
N ASP A 2 -84.73 24.33 -33.30
CA ASP A 2 -83.69 24.98 -32.49
C ASP A 2 -82.64 23.92 -32.16
N ARG A 3 -81.49 24.05 -32.83
CA ARG A 3 -80.30 23.24 -32.57
C ARG A 3 -79.31 24.14 -31.84
N THR A 4 -79.26 24.03 -30.52
CA THR A 4 -78.22 24.64 -29.70
C THR A 4 -76.87 24.03 -30.07
N LEU A 5 -76.01 24.82 -30.71
CA LEU A 5 -74.66 24.46 -31.09
C LEU A 5 -73.76 24.52 -29.85
N ILE A 6 -73.45 23.37 -29.25
CA ILE A 6 -72.49 23.27 -28.14
C ILE A 6 -71.08 23.34 -28.74
N TRP A 7 -70.42 24.48 -28.58
CA TRP A 7 -69.00 24.62 -28.90
C TRP A 7 -68.16 23.90 -27.83
N VAL A 8 -67.74 22.67 -28.11
CA VAL A 8 -66.72 21.99 -27.31
C VAL A 8 -65.37 22.55 -27.74
N LEU A 9 -64.88 23.57 -27.05
CA LEU A 9 -63.50 24.04 -27.19
C LEU A 9 -62.57 22.90 -26.76
N PRO A 10 -61.62 22.45 -27.61
CA PRO A 10 -60.64 21.47 -27.19
C PRO A 10 -59.69 22.16 -26.22
N VAL A 11 -59.86 21.90 -24.92
CA VAL A 11 -58.87 22.26 -23.91
C VAL A 11 -57.64 21.40 -24.21
N LEU A 12 -56.70 21.93 -25.00
CA LEU A 12 -55.34 21.43 -25.01
C LEU A 12 -54.77 21.69 -23.62
N ILE A 13 -54.99 20.75 -22.70
CA ILE A 13 -54.20 20.63 -21.49
C ILE A 13 -52.81 20.25 -21.99
N PHE A 14 -51.98 21.25 -22.27
CA PHE A 14 -50.54 21.05 -22.18
C PHE A 14 -50.30 20.63 -20.74
N LEU A 15 -50.13 19.33 -20.52
CA LEU A 15 -49.50 18.82 -19.31
C LEU A 15 -48.09 19.43 -19.31
N ILE A 16 -47.95 20.63 -18.72
CA ILE A 16 -46.67 21.13 -18.26
C ILE A 16 -46.32 20.20 -17.11
N LEU A 17 -45.78 19.03 -17.44
CA LEU A 17 -45.11 18.20 -16.45
C LEU A 17 -44.06 19.12 -15.83
N PRO A 18 -44.09 19.36 -14.50
CA PRO A 18 -43.01 20.09 -13.86
C PRO A 18 -41.73 19.35 -14.24
N LYS A 19 -40.79 20.07 -14.86
CA LYS A 19 -39.50 19.50 -15.27
C LYS A 19 -38.87 18.92 -14.01
N SER A 20 -38.89 17.60 -13.88
CA SER A 20 -38.38 16.92 -12.69
C SER A 20 -36.90 17.24 -12.57
N SER A 21 -36.48 17.71 -11.39
CA SER A 21 -35.06 17.92 -11.13
C SER A 21 -34.33 16.58 -11.25
N SER A 22 -33.09 16.63 -11.69
CA SER A 22 -32.17 15.49 -11.77
C SER A 22 -31.76 14.94 -10.40
N GLU A 23 -32.04 15.63 -9.31
CA GLU A 23 -31.83 15.06 -7.99
C GLU A 23 -32.96 15.48 -7.07
N ASP A 24 -33.32 14.61 -6.14
CA ASP A 24 -34.23 14.95 -5.06
C ASP A 24 -33.66 16.11 -4.23
N GLU A 25 -34.53 16.96 -3.68
CA GLU A 25 -34.11 18.15 -2.92
C GLU A 25 -33.16 17.81 -1.76
N ASN A 26 -33.41 16.69 -1.07
CA ASN A 26 -32.54 16.19 0.00
C ASN A 26 -31.12 15.89 -0.51
N VAL A 27 -30.99 15.29 -1.69
CA VAL A 27 -29.69 15.00 -2.32
C VAL A 27 -29.02 16.30 -2.71
N ARG A 28 -29.74 17.24 -3.34
CA ARG A 28 -29.19 18.56 -3.70
C ARG A 28 -28.67 19.28 -2.47
N LYS A 29 -29.45 19.35 -1.39
CA LYS A 29 -29.04 19.99 -0.13
C LYS A 29 -27.78 19.35 0.47
N ALA A 30 -27.71 18.02 0.48
CA ALA A 30 -26.53 17.30 0.95
C ALA A 30 -25.30 17.62 0.09
N LEU A 31 -25.44 17.67 -1.23
CA LEU A 31 -24.35 18.03 -2.13
C LEU A 31 -23.87 19.48 -1.92
N VAL A 32 -24.78 20.44 -1.72
CA VAL A 32 -24.40 21.83 -1.37
C VAL A 32 -23.63 21.86 -0.05
N GLN A 33 -24.14 21.20 1.00
CA GLN A 33 -23.47 21.11 2.30
C GLN A 33 -22.07 20.47 2.18
N PHE A 34 -21.94 19.44 1.35
CA PHE A 34 -20.66 18.81 1.05
C PHE A 34 -19.67 19.82 0.46
N MET A 35 -20.10 20.62 -0.51
CA MET A 35 -19.25 21.64 -1.15
C MET A 35 -18.86 22.77 -0.20
N GLU A 36 -19.76 23.20 0.67
CA GLU A 36 -19.51 24.18 1.73
C GLU A 36 -18.42 23.70 2.69
N LYS A 37 -18.55 22.47 3.20
CA LYS A 37 -17.58 21.87 4.12
C LYS A 37 -16.21 21.67 3.47
N LEU A 38 -16.15 21.38 2.16
CA LEU A 38 -14.89 21.29 1.41
C LEU A 38 -14.22 22.66 1.17
N SER A 39 -14.99 23.75 1.20
CA SER A 39 -14.52 25.10 0.84
C SER A 39 -14.27 26.04 2.01
N ALA A 40 -14.32 25.54 3.26
CA ALA A 40 -14.36 26.34 4.49
C ALA A 40 -13.19 27.32 4.73
N GLY A 41 -12.09 27.29 3.95
CA GLY A 41 -10.94 28.19 4.13
C GLY A 41 -10.93 29.46 3.26
N HIS A 42 -11.96 29.71 2.43
CA HIS A 42 -12.15 31.02 1.79
C HIS A 42 -13.24 31.79 2.55
N GLY A 43 -12.84 32.82 3.29
CA GLY A 43 -13.75 33.65 4.09
C GLY A 43 -14.96 34.10 3.26
N GLN A 44 -16.16 33.78 3.75
CA GLN A 44 -17.51 34.30 3.45
C GLN A 44 -17.66 35.25 2.24
N ASN A 45 -17.12 34.88 1.07
CA ASN A 45 -17.29 35.58 -0.20
C ASN A 45 -17.26 34.54 -1.33
N GLY A 46 -18.40 33.85 -1.47
CA GLY A 46 -19.10 33.87 -2.75
C GLY A 46 -18.46 33.17 -3.94
N GLN A 47 -17.82 32.01 -3.76
CA GLN A 47 -17.72 31.05 -4.86
C GLN A 47 -18.16 29.67 -4.39
N ASN A 48 -19.48 29.51 -4.22
CA ASN A 48 -20.13 28.21 -4.14
C ASN A 48 -19.95 27.37 -5.43
N ARG A 49 -19.09 27.83 -6.36
CA ARG A 49 -18.74 27.22 -7.65
C ARG A 49 -19.97 26.73 -8.44
N GLY A 50 -21.09 27.44 -8.28
CA GLY A 50 -22.38 27.14 -8.90
C GLY A 50 -23.29 26.19 -8.12
N TRP A 51 -22.86 25.59 -7.00
CA TRP A 51 -23.59 24.58 -6.23
C TRP A 51 -24.73 25.19 -5.40
N ASP A 52 -25.83 25.56 -6.04
CA ASP A 52 -26.96 26.23 -5.39
C ASP A 52 -28.20 25.32 -5.35
N ILE A 53 -28.83 25.19 -4.18
CA ILE A 53 -30.04 24.38 -3.97
C ILE A 53 -31.22 24.77 -4.89
N SER A 54 -31.26 26.03 -5.34
CA SER A 54 -32.25 26.56 -6.27
C SER A 54 -32.04 26.12 -7.73
N SER A 55 -30.90 25.49 -8.03
CA SER A 55 -30.49 25.09 -9.38
C SER A 55 -30.34 23.58 -9.51
N ASP A 56 -30.57 23.08 -10.73
CA ASP A 56 -30.48 21.65 -11.04
C ASP A 56 -29.03 21.22 -11.31
N PRO A 57 -28.47 20.23 -10.59
CA PRO A 57 -27.05 19.90 -10.72
C PRO A 57 -26.65 19.37 -12.11
N CYS A 58 -27.58 18.81 -12.89
CA CYS A 58 -27.32 18.26 -14.22
C CYS A 58 -27.64 19.21 -15.37
N ASN A 59 -28.44 20.24 -15.13
CA ASN A 59 -28.85 21.24 -16.12
C ASN A 59 -28.32 22.65 -15.80
N SER A 60 -27.32 22.75 -14.93
CA SER A 60 -26.69 24.02 -14.53
C SER A 60 -25.17 23.91 -14.54
N THR A 61 -24.49 24.95 -14.05
CA THR A 61 -23.03 25.11 -14.10
C THR A 61 -22.33 24.66 -12.82
N TRP A 62 -22.91 23.69 -12.07
CA TRP A 62 -22.25 23.13 -10.88
C TRP A 62 -20.87 22.61 -11.25
N LYS A 63 -19.84 23.30 -10.77
CA LYS A 63 -18.47 23.01 -11.19
C LYS A 63 -18.12 21.58 -10.77
N GLY A 64 -17.65 20.80 -11.74
CA GLY A 64 -17.17 19.44 -11.50
C GLY A 64 -18.27 18.39 -11.45
N VAL A 65 -19.55 18.75 -11.58
CA VAL A 65 -20.66 17.79 -11.64
C VAL A 65 -20.90 17.37 -13.08
N ASP A 66 -21.05 16.06 -13.29
CA ASP A 66 -21.41 15.46 -14.58
C ASP A 66 -22.38 14.30 -14.36
N CYS A 67 -23.46 14.30 -15.14
CA CYS A 67 -24.56 13.35 -15.03
C CYS A 67 -24.57 12.31 -16.15
N LEU A 68 -23.61 12.36 -17.08
CA LEU A 68 -23.46 11.40 -18.18
C LEU A 68 -24.74 11.19 -19.00
N GLY A 69 -25.51 12.28 -19.24
CA GLY A 69 -26.80 12.21 -19.93
C GLY A 69 -27.92 11.49 -19.15
N SER A 70 -27.69 11.16 -17.88
CA SER A 70 -28.68 10.58 -16.96
C SER A 70 -29.46 11.66 -16.22
N GLN A 71 -30.58 11.28 -15.63
CA GLN A 71 -31.34 12.14 -14.70
C GLN A 71 -30.78 12.16 -13.28
N ASN A 72 -29.49 11.86 -13.04
CA ASN A 72 -28.87 11.93 -11.71
C ASN A 72 -27.37 12.17 -11.83
N VAL A 73 -26.76 12.75 -10.79
CA VAL A 73 -25.32 12.97 -10.66
C VAL A 73 -24.59 11.63 -10.68
N LYS A 74 -23.60 11.52 -11.58
CA LYS A 74 -22.77 10.31 -11.73
C LYS A 74 -21.32 10.57 -11.37
N ARG A 75 -20.82 11.79 -11.59
CA ARG A 75 -19.43 12.13 -11.41
C ARG A 75 -19.31 13.48 -10.73
N ILE A 76 -18.45 13.54 -9.72
CA ILE A 76 -18.01 14.77 -9.07
C ILE A 76 -16.49 14.82 -9.18
N VAL A 77 -15.97 15.79 -9.94
CA VAL A 77 -14.54 15.98 -10.22
C VAL A 77 -14.13 17.40 -9.87
N LEU A 78 -13.48 17.55 -8.71
CA LEU A 78 -13.11 18.82 -8.09
C LEU A 78 -11.59 18.94 -7.93
N ASN A 79 -10.84 18.52 -8.94
CA ASN A 79 -9.38 18.48 -8.87
C ASN A 79 -8.75 19.87 -8.98
N LYS A 80 -7.68 20.13 -8.23
CA LYS A 80 -6.87 21.38 -8.35
C LYS A 80 -7.66 22.67 -8.13
N LEU A 81 -8.61 22.65 -7.19
CA LEU A 81 -9.46 23.81 -6.89
C LEU A 81 -9.04 24.56 -5.62
N ASN A 82 -7.88 24.21 -5.06
CA ASN A 82 -7.37 24.77 -3.80
C ASN A 82 -8.36 24.65 -2.64
N LEU A 83 -9.15 23.56 -2.61
CA LEU A 83 -10.09 23.27 -1.52
C LEU A 83 -9.32 22.95 -0.24
N THR A 84 -9.74 23.49 0.90
CA THR A 84 -8.99 23.42 2.17
C THR A 84 -9.79 22.85 3.33
N GLY A 85 -11.08 22.57 3.13
CA GLY A 85 -11.98 22.12 4.16
C GLY A 85 -11.86 20.64 4.50
N ILE A 86 -12.98 20.05 4.92
CA ILE A 86 -13.08 18.65 5.36
C ILE A 86 -13.94 17.81 4.41
N PHE A 87 -13.64 16.52 4.31
CA PHE A 87 -14.39 15.60 3.47
C PHE A 87 -15.64 15.06 4.19
N ASP A 88 -16.82 15.58 3.83
CA ASP A 88 -18.10 15.06 4.33
C ASP A 88 -18.63 13.91 3.47
N ALA A 89 -18.16 12.70 3.77
CA ALA A 89 -18.58 11.50 3.04
C ALA A 89 -20.09 11.21 3.20
N ALA A 90 -20.67 11.51 4.37
CA ALA A 90 -22.09 11.28 4.62
C ALA A 90 -22.98 12.10 3.67
N ALA A 91 -22.63 13.37 3.48
CA ALA A 91 -23.33 14.27 2.58
C ALA A 91 -23.23 13.80 1.12
N VAL A 92 -22.02 13.58 0.59
CA VAL A 92 -21.84 13.20 -0.82
C VAL A 92 -22.40 11.80 -1.13
N CYS A 93 -22.33 10.85 -0.18
CA CYS A 93 -22.89 9.51 -0.34
C CYS A 93 -24.42 9.45 -0.22
N THR A 94 -25.09 10.60 -0.05
CA THR A 94 -26.55 10.71 -0.23
C THR A 94 -26.92 10.55 -1.71
N ALA A 95 -26.06 10.97 -2.64
CA ALA A 95 -26.22 10.74 -4.08
C ALA A 95 -25.91 9.26 -4.43
N LYS A 96 -26.92 8.39 -4.30
CA LYS A 96 -26.75 6.93 -4.46
C LYS A 96 -26.33 6.50 -5.86
N SER A 97 -26.49 7.36 -6.86
CA SER A 97 -26.08 7.15 -8.25
C SER A 97 -24.61 7.44 -8.53
N LEU A 98 -23.86 8.00 -7.58
CA LEU A 98 -22.49 8.45 -7.77
C LEU A 98 -21.55 7.28 -8.13
N LEU A 99 -20.83 7.43 -9.24
CA LEU A 99 -19.89 6.45 -9.78
C LEU A 99 -18.44 6.90 -9.63
N VAL A 100 -18.17 8.19 -9.74
CA VAL A 100 -16.82 8.77 -9.69
C VAL A 100 -16.79 9.93 -8.74
N LEU A 101 -15.88 9.88 -7.77
CA LEU A 101 -15.53 11.00 -6.91
C LEU A 101 -14.03 11.28 -7.02
N SER A 102 -13.68 12.48 -7.43
CA SER A 102 -12.30 12.92 -7.57
C SER A 102 -12.10 14.27 -6.90
N LEU A 103 -11.24 14.27 -5.88
CA LEU A 103 -10.84 15.43 -5.08
C LEU A 103 -9.33 15.66 -5.15
N LYS A 104 -8.66 15.15 -6.19
CA LYS A 104 -7.19 15.12 -6.28
C LYS A 104 -6.57 16.52 -6.25
N GLU A 105 -5.36 16.59 -5.72
CA GLU A 105 -4.50 17.79 -5.80
C GLU A 105 -5.19 19.03 -5.20
N ASN A 106 -5.82 18.86 -4.02
CA ASN A 106 -6.35 19.92 -3.18
C ASN A 106 -5.58 20.01 -1.85
N ASN A 107 -6.02 20.89 -0.96
CA ASN A 107 -5.49 21.07 0.39
C ASN A 107 -6.46 20.56 1.47
N ILE A 108 -7.33 19.60 1.13
CA ILE A 108 -8.35 19.04 2.03
C ILE A 108 -7.63 18.31 3.17
N SER A 109 -8.13 18.51 4.40
CA SER A 109 -7.53 17.95 5.62
C SER A 109 -8.54 17.15 6.45
N GLY A 110 -8.04 16.44 7.46
CA GLY A 110 -8.85 15.56 8.30
C GLY A 110 -8.87 14.11 7.79
N VAL A 111 -9.77 13.30 8.31
CA VAL A 111 -9.89 11.86 7.99
C VAL A 111 -10.85 11.61 6.83
N ILE A 112 -10.82 10.42 6.25
CA ILE A 112 -11.94 9.91 5.45
C ILE A 112 -12.97 9.31 6.44
N PRO A 113 -14.21 9.82 6.51
CA PRO A 113 -15.22 9.27 7.41
C PRO A 113 -15.73 7.88 6.97
N ASP A 114 -16.20 7.09 7.93
CA ASP A 114 -16.73 5.73 7.69
C ASP A 114 -17.96 5.70 6.78
N GLU A 115 -18.69 6.80 6.71
CA GLU A 115 -19.85 6.95 5.83
C GLU A 115 -19.49 6.86 4.34
N ILE A 116 -18.20 6.88 3.98
CA ILE A 116 -17.74 6.58 2.63
C ILE A 116 -18.28 5.22 2.14
N GLY A 117 -18.42 4.25 3.07
CA GLY A 117 -19.02 2.95 2.78
C GLY A 117 -20.46 3.03 2.25
N ASN A 118 -21.17 4.16 2.42
CA ASN A 118 -22.54 4.35 1.93
C ASN A 118 -22.63 4.65 0.43
N CYS A 119 -21.52 4.99 -0.23
CA CYS A 119 -21.44 5.22 -1.66
C CYS A 119 -21.41 3.89 -2.45
N LYS A 120 -22.44 3.04 -2.31
CA LYS A 120 -22.41 1.63 -2.78
C LYS A 120 -22.15 1.42 -4.29
N ARG A 121 -22.41 2.43 -5.13
CA ARG A 121 -22.16 2.39 -6.58
C ARG A 121 -20.82 2.98 -7.01
N LEU A 122 -20.03 3.50 -6.06
CA LEU A 122 -18.78 4.17 -6.38
C LEU A 122 -17.82 3.18 -7.03
N SER A 123 -17.33 3.56 -8.20
CA SER A 123 -16.41 2.79 -9.03
C SER A 123 -15.01 3.39 -9.04
N HIS A 124 -14.91 4.69 -8.81
CA HIS A 124 -13.66 5.42 -8.81
C HIS A 124 -13.63 6.41 -7.66
N LEU A 125 -12.64 6.26 -6.77
CA LEU A 125 -12.38 7.18 -5.68
C LEU A 125 -10.95 7.69 -5.78
N TYR A 126 -10.81 9.00 -5.96
CA TYR A 126 -9.51 9.63 -6.07
C TYR A 126 -9.38 10.80 -5.09
N VAL A 127 -8.58 10.63 -4.05
CA VAL A 127 -8.32 11.63 -3.00
C VAL A 127 -6.82 11.91 -2.85
N GLY A 128 -6.02 11.50 -3.84
CA GLY A 128 -4.57 11.66 -3.81
C GLY A 128 -4.08 13.11 -3.95
N GLY A 129 -2.98 13.43 -3.29
CA GLY A 129 -2.37 14.76 -3.34
C GLY A 129 -3.13 15.78 -2.48
N SER A 130 -3.42 15.45 -1.23
CA SER A 130 -4.07 16.33 -0.25
C SER A 130 -3.41 16.17 1.12
N ARG A 131 -4.10 16.58 2.19
CA ARG A 131 -3.59 16.54 3.57
C ARG A 131 -4.46 15.62 4.43
N PHE A 132 -5.00 14.56 3.85
CA PHE A 132 -5.78 13.59 4.62
C PHE A 132 -4.89 12.87 5.64
N THR A 133 -5.39 12.67 6.84
CA THR A 133 -4.70 12.05 7.99
C THR A 133 -5.50 10.87 8.55
N GLY A 134 -4.93 10.17 9.54
CA GLY A 134 -5.57 9.04 10.19
C GLY A 134 -5.59 7.81 9.31
N ASP A 135 -6.39 6.83 9.69
CA ASP A 135 -6.44 5.55 9.00
C ASP A 135 -7.33 5.64 7.76
N ILE A 136 -7.06 4.76 6.79
CA ILE A 136 -8.01 4.51 5.70
C ILE A 136 -9.12 3.64 6.28
N PRO A 137 -10.39 4.10 6.30
CA PRO A 137 -11.42 3.39 7.05
C PRO A 137 -11.75 2.02 6.43
N ASP A 138 -11.95 1.02 7.28
CA ASP A 138 -12.32 -0.36 6.89
C ASP A 138 -13.59 -0.40 6.04
N THR A 139 -14.46 0.60 6.19
CA THR A 139 -15.69 0.74 5.40
C THR A 139 -15.45 0.95 3.91
N ILE A 140 -14.23 1.31 3.47
CA ILE A 140 -13.86 1.29 2.04
C ILE A 140 -14.01 -0.11 1.44
N SER A 141 -13.77 -1.17 2.23
CA SER A 141 -13.98 -2.57 1.81
C SER A 141 -15.43 -2.89 1.45
N GLN A 142 -16.39 -2.04 1.85
CA GLN A 142 -17.81 -2.19 1.50
C GLN A 142 -18.16 -1.66 0.11
N LEU A 143 -17.24 -0.95 -0.56
CA LEU A 143 -17.41 -0.41 -1.90
C LEU A 143 -17.19 -1.50 -2.96
N ARG A 144 -18.10 -2.47 -3.04
CA ARG A 144 -17.95 -3.66 -3.91
C ARG A 144 -17.87 -3.35 -5.42
N SER A 145 -18.29 -2.15 -5.83
CA SER A 145 -18.19 -1.70 -7.23
C SER A 145 -16.88 -0.97 -7.54
N LEU A 146 -16.01 -0.75 -6.56
CA LEU A 146 -14.80 0.03 -6.71
C LEU A 146 -13.80 -0.67 -7.66
N LYS A 147 -13.33 0.07 -8.66
CA LYS A 147 -12.38 -0.36 -9.68
C LYS A 147 -11.07 0.41 -9.61
N ARG A 148 -11.10 1.67 -9.18
CA ARG A 148 -9.89 2.46 -9.00
C ARG A 148 -9.94 3.22 -7.68
N LEU A 149 -8.86 3.12 -6.93
CA LEU A 149 -8.66 3.81 -5.67
C LEU A 149 -7.28 4.49 -5.67
N ASP A 150 -7.25 5.80 -5.49
CA ASP A 150 -6.03 6.59 -5.32
C ASP A 150 -6.12 7.41 -4.04
N VAL A 151 -5.33 7.01 -3.05
CA VAL A 151 -5.11 7.68 -1.76
C VAL A 151 -3.67 8.17 -1.62
N SER A 152 -2.90 8.15 -2.70
CA SER A 152 -1.48 8.47 -2.72
C SER A 152 -1.19 9.92 -2.32
N ASN A 153 0.04 10.21 -1.90
CA ASN A 153 0.51 11.57 -1.62
C ASN A 153 -0.40 12.29 -0.59
N ASN A 154 -0.61 11.67 0.57
CA ASN A 154 -1.36 12.20 1.71
C ASN A 154 -0.56 11.93 3.01
N ASN A 155 -1.21 12.08 4.16
CA ASN A 155 -0.66 11.80 5.48
C ASN A 155 -1.40 10.63 6.17
N PHE A 156 -1.95 9.67 5.40
CA PHE A 156 -2.61 8.50 5.98
C PHE A 156 -1.64 7.64 6.80
N SER A 157 -2.15 7.07 7.89
CA SER A 157 -1.45 6.20 8.84
C SER A 157 -2.19 4.88 9.03
N GLY A 158 -1.75 4.06 10.00
CA GLY A 158 -2.41 2.79 10.32
C GLY A 158 -2.08 1.69 9.30
N GLU A 159 -2.86 0.61 9.33
CA GLU A 159 -2.73 -0.49 8.37
C GLU A 159 -3.64 -0.27 7.16
N LEU A 160 -3.36 -0.95 6.05
CA LEU A 160 -4.30 -1.01 4.94
C LEU A 160 -5.53 -1.85 5.33
N PRO A 161 -6.76 -1.41 5.01
CA PRO A 161 -7.96 -2.20 5.28
C PRO A 161 -7.94 -3.52 4.49
N ASP A 162 -8.78 -4.47 4.88
CA ASP A 162 -8.93 -5.74 4.16
C ASP A 162 -9.55 -5.52 2.76
N MET A 163 -8.67 -5.41 1.76
CA MET A 163 -9.04 -5.16 0.37
C MET A 163 -9.54 -6.41 -0.37
N SER A 164 -9.50 -7.61 0.25
CA SER A 164 -10.01 -8.85 -0.35
C SER A 164 -11.50 -8.78 -0.68
N ARG A 165 -12.24 -7.89 -0.02
CA ARG A 165 -13.69 -7.69 -0.17
C ARG A 165 -14.08 -6.77 -1.34
N ILE A 166 -13.12 -6.23 -2.07
CA ILE A 166 -13.33 -5.39 -3.26
C ILE A 166 -12.91 -6.17 -4.52
N PRO A 167 -13.74 -7.12 -5.00
CA PRO A 167 -13.36 -7.96 -6.12
C PRO A 167 -13.23 -7.15 -7.42
N GLY A 168 -12.11 -7.37 -8.11
CA GLY A 168 -11.84 -6.76 -9.41
C GLY A 168 -11.42 -5.29 -9.34
N LEU A 169 -10.68 -4.92 -8.29
CA LEU A 169 -9.90 -3.67 -8.27
C LEU A 169 -8.86 -3.71 -9.40
N LEU A 170 -8.81 -2.64 -10.21
CA LEU A 170 -7.92 -2.52 -11.36
C LEU A 170 -6.73 -1.58 -11.05
N THR A 171 -6.97 -0.53 -10.26
CA THR A 171 -5.93 0.43 -9.88
C THR A 171 -5.95 0.65 -8.38
N PHE A 172 -4.78 0.53 -7.74
CA PHE A 172 -4.59 0.89 -6.34
C PHE A 172 -3.31 1.68 -6.14
N PHE A 173 -3.44 2.96 -5.79
CA PHE A 173 -2.32 3.84 -5.47
C PHE A 173 -2.45 4.34 -4.04
N ALA A 174 -1.46 3.99 -3.22
CA ALA A 174 -1.35 4.43 -1.83
C ALA A 174 0.07 4.92 -1.51
N GLU A 175 0.90 5.17 -2.51
CA GLU A 175 2.28 5.60 -2.32
C GLU A 175 2.40 6.98 -1.66
N LYS A 176 3.53 7.23 -0.99
CA LYS A 176 3.82 8.48 -0.29
C LYS A 176 2.77 8.83 0.77
N ASN A 177 2.63 7.93 1.73
CA ASN A 177 1.85 8.11 2.97
C ASN A 177 2.71 7.65 4.17
N GLN A 178 2.09 7.47 5.34
CA GLN A 178 2.69 6.92 6.55
C GLN A 178 2.05 5.57 6.93
N LEU A 179 1.50 4.84 5.94
CA LEU A 179 0.83 3.55 6.14
C LEU A 179 1.83 2.49 6.62
N SER A 180 1.37 1.56 7.44
CA SER A 180 2.18 0.58 8.16
C SER A 180 1.54 -0.81 8.17
N GLY A 181 2.08 -1.73 8.96
CA GLY A 181 1.64 -3.12 8.98
C GLY A 181 2.11 -3.91 7.76
N ALA A 182 1.49 -5.07 7.53
CA ALA A 182 1.76 -5.88 6.34
C ALA A 182 0.95 -5.40 5.14
N ILE A 183 1.51 -5.53 3.94
CA ILE A 183 0.73 -5.34 2.71
C ILE A 183 -0.30 -6.48 2.64
N PRO A 184 -1.62 -6.19 2.62
CA PRO A 184 -2.64 -7.23 2.56
C PRO A 184 -2.50 -8.11 1.31
N ASP A 185 -3.05 -9.32 1.39
CA ASP A 185 -3.14 -10.21 0.23
C ASP A 185 -4.24 -9.70 -0.72
N PHE A 186 -3.84 -8.86 -1.69
CA PHE A 186 -4.74 -8.43 -2.75
C PHE A 186 -4.97 -9.59 -3.71
N ASP A 187 -6.16 -9.64 -4.32
CA ASP A 187 -6.30 -10.41 -5.57
C ASP A 187 -5.57 -9.67 -6.70
N PHE A 188 -4.26 -9.92 -6.81
CA PHE A 188 -3.39 -9.32 -7.82
C PHE A 188 -3.73 -9.80 -9.24
N SER A 189 -4.64 -10.75 -9.43
CA SER A 189 -5.02 -11.24 -10.77
C SER A 189 -5.63 -10.13 -11.63
N TYR A 190 -6.43 -9.25 -11.01
CA TYR A 190 -7.16 -8.19 -11.71
C TYR A 190 -6.48 -6.82 -11.68
N LEU A 191 -5.57 -6.57 -10.73
CA LEU A 191 -4.85 -5.29 -10.63
C LEU A 191 -4.01 -5.04 -11.88
N GLN A 192 -4.18 -3.90 -12.52
CA GLN A 192 -3.40 -3.46 -13.69
C GLN A 192 -2.32 -2.46 -13.27
N GLU A 193 -2.64 -1.63 -12.28
CA GLU A 193 -1.78 -0.57 -11.77
C GLU A 193 -1.77 -0.64 -10.23
N PHE A 194 -0.59 -0.68 -9.63
CA PHE A 194 -0.44 -0.82 -8.18
C PHE A 194 0.81 -0.08 -7.71
N SER A 195 0.69 0.68 -6.62
CA SER A 195 1.85 1.21 -5.90
C SER A 195 1.49 1.49 -4.45
N VAL A 196 2.35 1.01 -3.55
CA VAL A 196 2.32 1.27 -2.10
C VAL A 196 3.67 1.82 -1.61
N ALA A 197 4.54 2.19 -2.56
CA ALA A 197 5.88 2.70 -2.32
C ALA A 197 5.91 3.89 -1.36
N ASN A 198 7.06 4.15 -0.74
CA ASN A 198 7.24 5.30 0.15
C ASN A 198 6.21 5.35 1.29
N ASN A 199 6.09 4.24 2.02
CA ASN A 199 5.29 4.09 3.24
C ASN A 199 6.15 3.40 4.31
N ASN A 200 5.55 3.10 5.46
CA ASN A 200 6.17 2.39 6.59
C ASN A 200 5.70 0.91 6.67
N PHE A 201 5.42 0.28 5.52
CA PHE A 201 5.05 -1.14 5.47
C PHE A 201 6.18 -2.04 5.95
N SER A 202 5.80 -3.16 6.55
CA SER A 202 6.69 -4.17 7.11
C SER A 202 6.21 -5.56 6.70
N GLY A 203 7.04 -6.59 6.90
CA GLY A 203 6.71 -7.95 6.48
C GLY A 203 7.09 -8.24 5.02
N PRO A 204 6.75 -9.43 4.51
CA PRO A 204 7.15 -9.85 3.18
C PRO A 204 6.42 -9.05 2.10
N ILE A 205 7.14 -8.71 1.03
CA ILE A 205 6.50 -8.25 -0.21
C ILE A 205 5.69 -9.44 -0.76
N PRO A 206 4.40 -9.26 -1.10
CA PRO A 206 3.61 -10.33 -1.70
C PRO A 206 4.25 -10.86 -2.98
N ASP A 207 4.28 -12.18 -3.18
CA ASP A 207 4.78 -12.79 -4.42
C ASP A 207 3.78 -12.56 -5.56
N VAL A 208 3.98 -11.45 -6.25
CA VAL A 208 3.13 -11.00 -7.36
C VAL A 208 3.69 -11.41 -8.71
N LYS A 209 4.20 -12.64 -8.91
CA LYS A 209 4.59 -13.20 -10.24
C LYS A 209 5.18 -12.19 -11.23
N SER A 210 6.12 -11.34 -10.80
CA SER A 210 6.74 -10.27 -11.62
C SER A 210 5.76 -9.26 -12.29
N LYS A 211 4.51 -9.14 -11.81
CA LYS A 211 3.48 -8.24 -12.36
C LYS A 211 3.72 -6.77 -12.04
N PHE A 212 4.25 -6.50 -10.85
CA PHE A 212 4.62 -5.18 -10.39
C PHE A 212 6.10 -5.15 -10.03
N GLY A 213 6.79 -4.06 -10.38
CA GLY A 213 8.20 -3.88 -10.07
C GLY A 213 8.43 -3.68 -8.57
N GLU A 214 9.66 -3.92 -8.12
CA GLU A 214 10.09 -3.67 -6.73
C GLU A 214 9.87 -2.21 -6.30
N ASP A 215 9.91 -1.28 -7.25
CA ASP A 215 9.63 0.14 -7.05
C ASP A 215 8.18 0.44 -6.66
N SER A 216 7.25 -0.50 -6.89
CA SER A 216 5.84 -0.40 -6.46
C SER A 216 5.67 -0.71 -4.97
N PHE A 217 6.68 -1.33 -4.34
CA PHE A 217 6.64 -1.78 -2.95
C PHE A 217 7.65 -1.07 -2.05
N THR A 218 8.77 -0.62 -2.61
CA THR A 218 9.91 -0.12 -1.83
C THR A 218 9.80 1.36 -1.50
N VAL A 219 10.46 1.73 -0.40
CA VAL A 219 10.76 3.13 -0.11
C VAL A 219 11.81 3.58 -1.12
N LYS A 220 11.38 4.32 -2.14
CA LYS A 220 12.26 5.17 -2.92
C LYS A 220 12.70 6.30 -2.01
N ASN A 221 13.73 6.01 -1.21
CA ASN A 221 14.46 6.99 -0.43
C ASN A 221 14.63 8.25 -1.28
N LEU A 222 14.50 9.40 -0.62
CA LEU A 222 14.73 10.77 -1.08
C LEU A 222 16.11 11.03 -1.76
N LEU A 223 16.82 9.98 -2.19
CA LEU A 223 18.06 10.01 -2.95
C LEU A 223 17.90 10.46 -4.40
N LEU A 224 16.68 10.44 -4.97
CA LEU A 224 16.45 11.05 -6.28
C LEU A 224 16.32 12.57 -6.24
N ASP A 225 15.90 13.15 -5.10
CA ASP A 225 15.92 14.60 -4.94
C ASP A 225 17.32 15.11 -4.62
N TYR A 226 18.15 14.36 -3.90
CA TYR A 226 19.55 14.76 -3.70
C TYR A 226 20.38 14.72 -5.00
N LYS A 227 20.19 13.71 -5.85
CA LYS A 227 20.88 13.65 -7.16
C LYS A 227 20.41 14.74 -8.13
N ASN A 228 19.15 15.16 -8.07
CA ASN A 228 18.61 16.24 -8.92
C ASN A 228 18.91 17.63 -8.37
N LYS A 229 19.03 17.80 -7.04
CA LYS A 229 19.40 19.08 -6.41
C LYS A 229 20.89 19.38 -6.60
N SER A 230 21.76 18.37 -6.45
CA SER A 230 23.18 18.48 -6.79
C SER A 230 23.39 18.84 -8.27
N LYS A 231 22.66 18.21 -9.22
CA LYS A 231 22.72 18.56 -10.64
C LYS A 231 22.20 19.96 -10.98
N ARG A 232 21.25 20.50 -10.22
CA ARG A 232 20.70 21.86 -10.42
C ARG A 232 21.61 22.95 -9.85
N GLU A 233 22.39 22.64 -8.83
CA GLU A 233 23.35 23.57 -8.21
C GLU A 233 24.67 23.65 -8.99
N THR A 234 25.07 22.60 -9.73
CA THR A 234 26.26 22.68 -10.60
C THR A 234 26.06 23.52 -11.88
N ILE A 235 24.80 23.78 -12.29
CA ILE A 235 24.49 24.49 -13.55
C ILE A 235 24.34 26.03 -13.34
N LYS A 236 24.25 26.51 -12.10
CA LYS A 236 24.09 27.95 -11.80
C LYS A 236 25.35 28.64 -11.29
N GLY A 237 26.49 27.95 -11.27
CA GLY A 237 27.69 28.38 -10.57
C GLY A 237 28.91 28.74 -11.43
N VAL A 238 28.81 29.10 -12.72
CA VAL A 238 29.97 29.67 -13.44
C VAL A 238 29.54 30.68 -14.51
N LYS A 239 29.57 31.98 -14.18
CA LYS A 239 29.80 33.07 -15.16
C LYS A 239 30.54 34.25 -14.51
N LYS A 240 31.83 34.37 -14.85
CA LYS A 240 32.70 35.57 -15.00
C LYS A 240 34.12 34.98 -15.11
N GLY A 241 34.81 34.90 -16.25
CA GLY A 241 34.92 35.79 -17.40
C GLY A 241 36.24 36.57 -17.29
N ARG A 242 37.29 36.17 -18.03
CA ARG A 242 38.28 37.02 -18.73
C ARG A 242 39.46 36.20 -19.33
N VAL A 243 39.50 36.16 -20.67
CA VAL A 243 40.61 36.25 -21.66
C VAL A 243 42.04 35.80 -21.26
N VAL A 244 42.65 34.88 -22.05
CA VAL A 244 43.80 35.07 -22.98
C VAL A 244 44.43 33.71 -23.40
N ASN A 245 44.46 33.52 -24.73
CA ASN A 245 45.38 32.83 -25.65
C ASN A 245 46.00 31.42 -25.48
N GLU A 246 45.90 30.73 -26.61
CA GLU A 246 46.93 29.99 -27.38
C GLU A 246 47.42 28.61 -26.93
N SER A 247 46.88 27.63 -27.67
CA SER A 247 47.61 26.83 -28.69
C SER A 247 47.91 25.35 -28.39
N LYS A 248 47.69 24.58 -29.47
CA LYS A 248 48.16 23.23 -29.81
C LYS A 248 47.35 22.01 -29.32
N GLU A 249 46.47 21.59 -30.23
CA GLU A 249 46.31 20.20 -30.68
C GLU A 249 47.68 19.51 -31.02
N PRO A 250 47.79 18.16 -31.11
CA PRO A 250 46.83 17.33 -31.83
C PRO A 250 46.47 15.95 -31.24
N SER A 251 45.33 15.52 -31.77
CA SER A 251 44.78 14.17 -31.90
C SER A 251 45.78 13.01 -32.08
N SER A 252 45.40 11.84 -31.59
CA SER A 252 45.49 10.61 -32.41
C SER A 252 44.38 9.63 -32.06
N ASN A 253 43.65 9.22 -33.11
CA ASN A 253 42.68 8.14 -33.16
C ASN A 253 43.39 6.83 -33.53
N SER A 254 42.91 5.70 -33.01
CA SER A 254 42.78 4.37 -33.69
C SER A 254 42.30 3.37 -32.61
N SER A 255 41.09 2.84 -32.66
CA SER A 255 40.49 1.83 -33.56
C SER A 255 40.85 0.38 -33.20
N GLU A 256 39.83 -0.47 -33.36
CA GLU A 256 39.81 -1.95 -33.32
C GLU A 256 39.57 -2.60 -31.93
N SER A 257 38.53 -3.43 -31.69
CA SER A 257 37.81 -4.50 -32.41
C SER A 257 38.22 -5.90 -31.90
N ARG A 258 37.23 -6.53 -31.24
CA ARG A 258 36.93 -7.97 -31.16
C ARG A 258 37.89 -8.91 -30.40
N THR A 259 37.31 -9.56 -29.39
CA THR A 259 37.29 -11.00 -29.05
C THR A 259 36.74 -11.04 -27.61
N GLY A 260 35.87 -11.92 -27.14
CA GLY A 260 35.58 -13.31 -27.49
C GLY A 260 35.35 -14.01 -26.14
N GLY A 261 34.08 -14.36 -25.84
CA GLY A 261 33.73 -15.42 -24.90
C GLY A 261 33.76 -15.15 -23.39
N ASN A 262 32.93 -15.96 -22.71
CA ASN A 262 32.94 -16.35 -21.31
C ASN A 262 32.09 -15.59 -20.27
N ARG A 263 31.00 -16.28 -19.89
CA ARG A 263 30.85 -16.97 -18.58
C ARG A 263 30.10 -16.19 -17.49
N SER A 264 28.97 -16.78 -17.10
CA SER A 264 28.22 -16.54 -15.88
C SER A 264 29.11 -16.37 -14.65
N GLN A 265 28.96 -15.29 -13.89
CA GLN A 265 29.50 -15.18 -12.54
C GLN A 265 28.57 -14.35 -11.64
N TYR A 266 27.91 -15.03 -10.70
CA TYR A 266 27.60 -14.46 -9.39
C TYR A 266 28.91 -14.30 -8.62
N SER A 267 29.13 -13.14 -8.00
CA SER A 267 29.95 -12.99 -6.78
C SER A 267 29.69 -11.63 -6.15
N ILE A 268 29.13 -11.62 -4.94
CA ILE A 268 29.26 -10.50 -4.00
C ILE A 268 30.54 -10.80 -3.20
N THR A 269 31.57 -9.99 -3.39
CA THR A 269 32.72 -9.95 -2.49
C THR A 269 32.39 -9.03 -1.31
N SER A 270 32.58 -9.57 -0.11
CA SER A 270 32.58 -8.85 1.15
C SER A 270 34.02 -8.48 1.53
N ALA A 271 34.23 -7.27 2.04
CA ALA A 271 35.38 -6.83 2.83
C ALA A 271 34.93 -5.56 3.61
N GLU A 272 34.36 -5.67 4.82
CA GLU A 272 35.00 -5.70 6.16
C GLU A 272 35.80 -4.41 6.49
N ALA A 273 35.70 -3.76 7.66
CA ALA A 273 35.47 -4.32 8.99
C ALA A 273 34.83 -3.34 9.99
N GLY A 274 33.92 -3.91 10.79
CA GLY A 274 33.32 -3.38 12.01
C GLY A 274 32.54 -4.48 12.76
N THR A 275 33.16 -5.67 12.84
CA THR A 275 32.98 -6.75 13.84
C THR A 275 31.58 -7.26 14.22
N THR A 276 31.02 -8.20 13.44
CA THR A 276 30.72 -9.61 13.81
C THR A 276 29.80 -10.25 12.74
N SER A 277 30.35 -11.21 12.00
CA SER A 277 29.66 -12.00 10.98
C SER A 277 28.68 -12.98 11.65
N SER A 278 27.38 -12.84 11.40
CA SER A 278 26.37 -13.79 11.90
C SER A 278 26.16 -14.92 10.89
N SER A 279 27.01 -15.95 10.96
CA SER A 279 26.85 -17.19 10.19
C SER A 279 25.91 -18.17 10.91
N LEU A 280 25.16 -18.97 10.15
CA LEU A 280 24.39 -20.11 10.68
C LEU A 280 25.34 -21.05 11.44
N VAL A 281 25.05 -21.29 12.72
CA VAL A 281 25.82 -22.21 13.54
C VAL A 281 25.15 -23.58 13.47
N VAL A 282 25.79 -24.51 12.77
CA VAL A 282 25.36 -25.91 12.69
C VAL A 282 25.87 -26.66 13.92
N LEU A 283 24.98 -27.34 14.64
CA LEU A 283 25.31 -28.16 15.78
C LEU A 283 25.64 -29.59 15.31
N PRO A 284 26.52 -30.34 16.02
CA PRO A 284 26.86 -31.70 15.64
C PRO A 284 25.61 -32.60 15.61
N SER A 285 25.14 -32.95 14.42
CA SER A 285 23.95 -33.77 14.22
C SER A 285 24.17 -34.78 13.10
N PRO A 286 23.81 -36.06 13.29
CA PRO A 286 23.94 -37.08 12.25
C PRO A 286 22.92 -36.90 11.11
N VAL A 287 21.95 -35.98 11.25
CA VAL A 287 20.79 -35.87 10.36
C VAL A 287 20.98 -34.82 9.26
N VAL A 288 21.87 -33.85 9.45
CA VAL A 288 22.16 -32.83 8.45
C VAL A 288 23.66 -32.60 8.43
N LYS A 289 24.34 -33.38 7.59
CA LYS A 289 25.75 -33.12 7.26
C LYS A 289 25.74 -31.97 6.27
N ASP A 290 26.41 -30.87 6.60
CA ASP A 290 26.65 -29.73 5.71
C ASP A 290 25.44 -28.81 5.39
N LEU A 291 24.48 -28.66 6.32
CA LEU A 291 23.38 -27.70 6.18
C LEU A 291 23.90 -26.25 6.05
N LYS A 292 23.60 -25.59 4.93
CA LYS A 292 23.93 -24.17 4.75
C LYS A 292 22.71 -23.29 5.04
N PHE A 293 22.97 -22.04 5.41
CA PHE A 293 21.91 -21.05 5.61
C PHE A 293 21.07 -20.85 4.35
N GLU A 294 21.73 -20.84 3.19
CA GLU A 294 21.08 -20.70 1.88
C GLU A 294 20.08 -21.84 1.59
N ASP A 295 20.37 -23.05 2.07
CA ASP A 295 19.48 -24.19 1.88
C ASP A 295 18.17 -24.00 2.65
N LEU A 296 18.23 -23.39 3.84
CA LEU A 296 17.06 -23.03 4.63
C LEU A 296 16.25 -21.88 4.01
N LEU A 297 16.93 -20.91 3.37
CA LEU A 297 16.27 -19.78 2.72
C LEU A 297 15.53 -20.18 1.44
N ARG A 298 16.03 -21.21 0.74
CA ARG A 298 15.41 -21.72 -0.51
C ARG A 298 14.36 -22.80 -0.26
N ALA A 299 14.39 -23.45 0.90
CA ALA A 299 13.48 -24.55 1.23
C ALA A 299 12.01 -24.08 1.26
N PRO A 300 11.10 -24.79 0.55
CA PRO A 300 9.67 -24.62 0.73
C PRO A 300 9.28 -24.83 2.20
N ALA A 301 8.49 -23.91 2.76
CA ALA A 301 8.11 -23.94 4.17
C ALA A 301 6.59 -23.81 4.37
N GLU A 302 6.04 -24.68 5.22
CA GLU A 302 4.63 -24.72 5.63
C GLU A 302 4.50 -24.16 7.05
N LEU A 303 3.61 -23.18 7.29
CA LEU A 303 3.38 -22.63 8.64
C LEU A 303 2.61 -23.65 9.49
N LEU A 304 3.23 -24.13 10.57
CA LEU A 304 2.60 -25.06 11.52
C LEU A 304 1.76 -24.34 12.58
N GLY A 305 2.12 -23.10 12.93
CA GLY A 305 1.37 -22.32 13.91
C GLY A 305 2.07 -21.05 14.37
N ARG A 306 1.28 -20.09 14.83
CA ARG A 306 1.73 -18.83 15.46
C ARG A 306 1.41 -18.89 16.94
N GLY A 307 2.40 -18.56 17.77
CA GLY A 307 2.25 -18.47 19.22
C GLY A 307 2.78 -17.15 19.77
N LYS A 308 2.61 -16.94 21.07
CA LYS A 308 3.06 -15.75 21.81
C LYS A 308 4.56 -15.44 21.60
N HIS A 309 5.37 -16.46 21.30
CA HIS A 309 6.82 -16.36 21.17
C HIS A 309 7.34 -16.58 19.74
N GLY A 310 6.48 -16.37 18.74
CA GLY A 310 6.84 -16.43 17.34
C GLY A 310 6.15 -17.57 16.58
N SER A 311 6.72 -17.93 15.44
CA SER A 311 6.07 -18.81 14.45
C SER A 311 6.87 -20.09 14.26
N SER A 312 6.17 -21.19 14.02
CA SER A 312 6.77 -22.50 13.77
C SER A 312 6.45 -22.92 12.34
N TYR A 313 7.46 -23.40 11.62
CA TYR A 313 7.37 -23.79 10.21
C TYR A 313 7.89 -25.21 10.04
N LYS A 314 7.42 -25.89 8.99
CA LYS A 314 7.96 -27.15 8.48
C LYS A 314 8.63 -26.85 7.15
N ALA A 315 9.95 -26.88 7.11
CA ALA A 315 10.75 -26.65 5.92
C ALA A 315 11.16 -27.98 5.28
N MET A 316 11.07 -28.08 3.96
CA MET A 316 11.46 -29.27 3.19
C MET A 316 12.72 -28.94 2.40
N LEU A 317 13.85 -29.57 2.75
CA LEU A 317 15.11 -29.42 2.01
C LEU A 317 15.08 -30.29 0.74
N ASP A 318 15.92 -29.93 -0.24
CA ASP A 318 16.01 -30.60 -1.55
C ASP A 318 16.35 -32.10 -1.46
N ASN A 319 17.02 -32.53 -0.39
CA ASN A 319 17.33 -33.94 -0.12
C ASN A 319 16.17 -34.69 0.57
N ALA A 320 14.95 -34.18 0.49
CA ALA A 320 13.75 -34.66 1.18
C ALA A 320 13.84 -34.67 2.73
N THR A 321 14.83 -33.99 3.31
CA THR A 321 14.92 -33.82 4.77
C THR A 321 13.91 -32.78 5.22
N ILE A 322 13.06 -33.15 6.17
CA ILE A 322 12.09 -32.23 6.79
C ILE A 322 12.70 -31.66 8.07
N LEU A 323 12.74 -30.33 8.14
CA LEU A 323 13.13 -29.55 9.31
C LEU A 323 11.91 -28.85 9.90
N ALA A 324 11.89 -28.63 11.21
CA ALA A 324 10.93 -27.70 11.80
C ALA A 324 11.69 -26.49 12.33
N VAL A 325 11.30 -25.31 11.84
CA VAL A 325 12.02 -24.05 12.08
C VAL A 325 11.16 -23.19 12.99
N LYS A 326 11.70 -22.74 14.12
CA LYS A 326 11.05 -21.80 15.02
C LYS A 326 11.67 -20.41 14.87
N ARG A 327 10.92 -19.50 14.25
CA ARG A 327 11.29 -18.09 14.21
C ARG A 327 10.78 -17.41 15.47
N MET A 328 11.70 -16.91 16.30
CA MET A 328 11.35 -16.22 17.54
C MET A 328 11.65 -14.73 17.43
N LYS A 329 10.81 -13.92 18.10
CA LYS A 329 10.97 -12.47 18.19
C LYS A 329 11.02 -12.07 19.67
N ASP A 330 11.75 -10.99 19.97
CA ASP A 330 11.71 -10.28 21.26
C ASP A 330 12.05 -11.12 22.51
N LEU A 331 13.05 -12.01 22.41
CA LEU A 331 13.47 -12.90 23.51
C LEU A 331 14.17 -12.18 24.69
N GLY A 332 14.42 -10.87 24.62
CA GLY A 332 15.01 -10.09 25.72
C GLY A 332 16.45 -10.46 26.17
N ILE A 333 17.06 -11.47 25.56
CA ILE A 333 18.44 -11.94 25.85
C ILE A 333 19.44 -11.43 24.79
N SER A 334 20.75 -11.46 25.05
CA SER A 334 21.77 -11.10 24.03
C SER A 334 21.96 -12.23 22.98
N ALA A 335 22.73 -11.96 21.92
CA ALA A 335 23.05 -12.97 20.91
C ALA A 335 23.97 -14.06 21.46
N GLU A 336 24.91 -13.66 22.31
CA GLU A 336 25.88 -14.51 23.01
C GLU A 336 25.18 -15.41 24.02
N GLU A 337 24.23 -14.86 24.79
CA GLU A 337 23.44 -15.62 25.75
C GLU A 337 22.54 -16.65 25.04
N PHE A 338 21.92 -16.24 23.93
CA PHE A 338 21.14 -17.14 23.09
C PHE A 338 21.98 -18.30 22.54
N LYS A 339 23.19 -17.99 22.03
CA LYS A 339 24.15 -18.97 21.53
C LYS A 339 24.57 -19.96 22.62
N SER A 340 24.90 -19.47 23.81
CA SER A 340 25.28 -20.29 24.98
C SER A 340 24.16 -21.24 25.42
N ARG A 341 22.92 -20.75 25.49
CA ARG A 341 21.75 -21.57 25.85
C ARG A 341 21.50 -22.67 24.82
N LEU A 342 21.61 -22.35 23.54
CA LEU A 342 21.38 -23.33 22.48
C LEU A 342 22.45 -24.42 22.38
N GLN A 343 23.72 -24.06 22.63
CA GLN A 343 24.79 -25.05 22.74
C GLN A 343 24.56 -26.01 23.91
N ARG A 344 24.08 -25.51 25.06
CA ARG A 344 23.70 -26.34 26.21
C ARG A 344 22.53 -27.26 25.86
N ILE A 345 21.47 -26.74 25.21
CA ILE A 345 20.31 -27.55 24.78
C ILE A 345 20.74 -28.65 23.80
N GLY A 346 21.64 -28.35 22.87
CA GLY A 346 22.19 -29.34 21.93
C GLY A 346 22.90 -30.53 22.60
N GLN A 347 23.38 -30.37 23.83
CA GLN A 347 24.05 -31.41 24.61
C GLN A 347 23.09 -32.23 25.49
N VAL A 348 21.86 -31.76 25.70
CA VAL A 348 20.88 -32.44 26.56
C VAL A 348 20.25 -33.61 25.80
N LYS A 349 20.42 -34.83 26.32
CA LYS A 349 19.73 -36.03 25.83
C LYS A 349 18.44 -36.22 26.62
N HIS A 350 17.30 -35.95 26.00
CA HIS A 350 15.99 -36.17 26.61
C HIS A 350 15.10 -37.05 25.71
N PRO A 351 14.40 -38.07 26.25
CA PRO A 351 13.66 -39.05 25.45
C PRO A 351 12.48 -38.48 24.65
N ARG A 352 12.05 -37.24 24.93
CA ARG A 352 10.94 -36.57 24.23
C ARG A 352 11.31 -35.23 23.58
N VAL A 353 12.58 -34.82 23.62
CA VAL A 353 13.02 -33.54 23.05
C VAL A 353 14.17 -33.82 22.10
N LEU A 354 13.99 -33.48 20.83
CA LEU A 354 15.02 -33.62 19.81
C LEU A 354 16.05 -32.48 19.98
N PRO A 355 17.35 -32.77 19.86
CA PRO A 355 18.37 -31.74 19.95
C PRO A 355 18.27 -30.78 18.75
N PRO A 356 18.48 -29.46 18.96
CA PRO A 356 18.56 -28.50 17.87
C PRO A 356 19.71 -28.85 16.93
N VAL A 357 19.49 -28.70 15.62
CA VAL A 357 20.47 -29.06 14.59
C VAL A 357 21.23 -27.86 14.03
N ALA A 358 20.62 -26.67 14.07
CA ALA A 358 21.28 -25.43 13.71
C ALA A 358 20.57 -24.24 14.36
N PHE A 359 21.25 -23.11 14.45
CA PHE A 359 20.63 -21.85 14.84
C PHE A 359 21.33 -20.66 14.21
N TYR A 360 20.57 -19.58 14.07
CA TYR A 360 21.06 -18.33 13.54
C TYR A 360 20.63 -17.21 14.48
N CYS A 361 21.55 -16.31 14.79
CA CYS A 361 21.28 -15.18 15.64
C CYS A 361 21.95 -13.94 15.04
N SER A 362 21.15 -12.93 14.76
CA SER A 362 21.54 -11.59 14.34
C SER A 362 20.98 -10.58 15.33
N GLY A 363 21.55 -9.37 15.36
CA GLY A 363 21.06 -8.27 16.20
C GLY A 363 19.61 -7.86 15.92
N GLN A 364 19.04 -8.29 14.78
CA GLN A 364 17.64 -8.03 14.41
C GLN A 364 16.76 -9.29 14.40
N GLU A 365 17.31 -10.52 14.44
CA GLU A 365 16.52 -11.75 14.35
C GLU A 365 17.18 -12.95 15.05
N LYS A 366 16.38 -13.77 15.76
CA LYS A 366 16.82 -15.03 16.38
C LYS A 366 16.04 -16.20 15.81
N LEU A 367 16.74 -17.03 15.06
CA LEU A 367 16.25 -18.26 14.44
C LEU A 367 16.75 -19.45 15.24
N LEU A 368 15.81 -20.24 15.75
CA LEU A 368 16.09 -21.51 16.42
C LEU A 368 15.50 -22.62 15.54
N ASP A 369 16.23 -23.69 15.32
CA ASP A 369 15.68 -24.93 14.79
C ASP A 369 15.40 -25.88 15.96
N PRO A 370 14.14 -25.93 16.48
CA PRO A 370 13.66 -27.06 17.23
C PRO A 370 12.69 -27.83 16.33
N ARG A 371 13.13 -28.96 15.80
CA ARG A 371 12.22 -29.87 15.10
C ARG A 371 11.06 -30.28 16.02
N MET A 372 9.82 -29.93 15.65
CA MET A 372 8.60 -30.55 16.16
C MET A 372 7.60 -30.81 15.04
N VAL A 373 7.71 -31.98 14.39
CA VAL A 373 6.55 -32.70 13.84
C VAL A 373 6.63 -34.16 14.27
N LYS A 374 6.31 -34.37 15.55
CA LYS A 374 5.51 -35.50 16.04
C LYS A 374 5.04 -35.08 17.44
N TYR A 375 3.73 -34.87 17.57
CA TYR A 375 3.03 -34.32 18.74
C TYR A 375 3.08 -32.79 18.89
N LEU A 376 2.08 -32.15 18.28
CA LEU A 376 1.41 -31.00 18.87
C LEU A 376 0.85 -31.42 20.23
N THR A 377 1.62 -31.15 21.29
CA THR A 377 1.08 -30.94 22.64
C THR A 377 1.82 -29.73 23.21
N GLY A 378 1.07 -28.73 23.72
CA GLY A 378 1.61 -27.44 24.18
C GLY A 378 2.71 -27.53 25.27
N GLU A 379 2.95 -28.70 25.83
CA GLU A 379 3.97 -28.96 26.83
C GLU A 379 5.40 -28.73 26.34
N ALA A 380 5.73 -29.11 25.10
CA ALA A 380 7.10 -29.03 24.56
C ALA A 380 7.53 -27.61 24.16
N ASP A 381 6.61 -26.80 23.59
CA ASP A 381 6.83 -25.37 23.37
C ASP A 381 6.99 -24.65 24.72
N SER A 382 6.20 -25.03 25.74
CA SER A 382 6.37 -24.51 27.10
C SER A 382 7.71 -24.91 27.73
N MET A 383 8.21 -26.13 27.47
CA MET A 383 9.49 -26.59 27.98
C MET A 383 10.66 -25.84 27.33
N LEU A 384 10.62 -25.64 26.01
CA LEU A 384 11.63 -24.85 25.30
C LEU A 384 11.65 -23.41 25.81
N GLN A 385 10.48 -22.79 25.99
CA GLN A 385 10.38 -21.44 26.55
C GLN A 385 10.82 -21.37 28.02
N ARG A 386 10.51 -22.37 28.85
CA ARG A 386 11.01 -22.45 30.23
C ARG A 386 12.53 -22.54 30.31
N VAL A 387 13.18 -23.23 29.37
CA VAL A 387 14.65 -23.30 29.30
C VAL A 387 15.23 -21.98 28.79
N LEU A 388 14.57 -21.32 27.84
CA LEU A 388 15.02 -20.04 27.29
C LEU A 388 14.73 -18.82 28.19
N GLN A 389 13.79 -18.92 29.13
CA GLN A 389 13.34 -17.81 30.00
C GLN A 389 13.74 -17.96 31.48
N ARG A 390 14.36 -19.07 31.90
CA ARG A 390 14.99 -19.16 33.23
C ARG A 390 16.32 -18.40 33.23
N PRO A 391 16.66 -17.66 34.29
CA PRO A 391 17.94 -16.94 34.39
C PRO A 391 19.13 -17.88 34.19
#